data_AF-A0A177AT32-F1
#
_entry.id   AF-A0A177AT32-F1
#
_cell.length_a   1.000
_cell.length_b   1.000
_cell.length_c   1.000
_cell.angle_alpha   90.00
_cell.angle_beta   90.00
_cell.angle_gamma   90.00
#
_symmetry.space_group_name_H-M   'P 1'
#
loop_
_entity.id
_entity.type
_entity.pdbx_description
1 polymer ?
#
loop_
_entity_poly.entity_id
_entity_poly.type
_entity_poly.pdbx_seq_one_letter_code
_entity_poly.pdbx_strand_id
1 'polypeptide(L)'
;MIHPLLHEIMQTDFFRYFNLNISTKCPFWNDDSVCYKEDCSIIACQDVLITKGWSKQSDLPEYIKNENSDPHESVDHSCEMGQINNITRQGMNEAFHDWEVYDDNLVNFCYDNGFDKNSKYFDLIANPEKFTGYSGKSAGRIWMAIYKENCFSPNIDEFKRIVYFINY
;
A
#
# COMPACT_ATOMS: atom_id res chain seq x y z
N MET A 1 9.79 20.07 20.01
CA MET A 1 10.45 19.25 18.97
C MET A 1 10.11 17.79 19.25
N ILE A 2 9.13 17.22 18.54
CA ILE A 2 8.68 15.83 18.73
C ILE A 2 9.12 14.91 17.58
N HIS A 3 9.38 15.47 16.41
CA HIS A 3 9.70 14.73 15.20
C HIS A 3 10.89 13.75 15.35
N PRO A 4 12.03 14.11 15.95
CA PRO A 4 13.14 13.16 16.10
C PRO A 4 12.78 11.98 17.01
N LEU A 5 12.08 12.23 18.11
CA LEU A 5 11.63 11.20 19.05
C LEU A 5 10.62 10.26 18.38
N LEU A 6 9.65 10.81 17.65
CA LEU A 6 8.67 10.01 16.93
C LEU A 6 9.35 9.13 15.86
N HIS A 7 10.31 9.69 15.13
CA HIS A 7 11.07 8.95 14.13
C HIS A 7 11.86 7.79 14.74
N GLU A 8 12.45 7.99 15.92
CA GLU A 8 13.17 6.93 16.66
C GLU A 8 12.21 5.82 17.11
N ILE A 9 11.07 6.19 17.69
CA ILE A 9 10.05 5.23 18.16
C ILE A 9 9.52 4.39 16.99
N MET A 10 9.25 4.99 15.84
CA MET A 10 8.78 4.28 14.64
C MET A 10 9.79 3.28 14.07
N GLN A 11 11.07 3.37 14.45
CA GLN A 11 12.09 2.42 14.00
C GLN A 11 12.20 1.16 14.89
N THR A 12 11.61 1.19 16.09
CA THR A 12 11.61 0.04 17.01
C THR A 12 10.71 -1.09 16.50
N ASP A 13 11.02 -2.33 16.88
CA ASP A 13 10.29 -3.50 16.37
C ASP A 13 8.80 -3.45 16.70
N PHE A 14 8.43 -2.90 17.86
CA PHE A 14 7.03 -2.76 18.27
C PHE A 14 6.20 -1.90 17.29
N PHE A 15 6.73 -0.77 16.81
CA PHE A 15 5.98 0.16 15.93
C PHE A 15 6.25 -0.05 14.44
N ARG A 16 7.30 -0.80 14.10
CA ARG A 16 7.75 -0.99 12.72
C ARG A 16 6.89 -1.99 11.93
N TYR A 17 6.33 -2.99 12.60
CA TYR A 17 5.64 -4.08 11.96
C TYR A 17 4.13 -3.93 12.08
N PHE A 18 3.42 -4.12 10.96
CA PHE A 18 1.97 -3.99 10.92
C PHE A 18 1.33 -5.25 10.33
N ASN A 19 0.33 -5.79 11.03
CA ASN A 19 -0.37 -7.01 10.65
C ASN A 19 -1.53 -6.68 9.71
N LEU A 20 -1.50 -7.20 8.48
CA LEU A 20 -2.45 -6.88 7.41
C LEU A 20 -2.84 -8.12 6.59
N ASN A 21 -4.10 -8.19 6.17
CA ASN A 21 -4.51 -9.05 5.05
C ASN A 21 -4.70 -8.23 3.76
N ILE A 22 -3.66 -8.20 2.92
CA ILE A 22 -3.67 -7.51 1.63
C ILE A 22 -4.39 -8.27 0.50
N SER A 23 -4.78 -9.53 0.74
CA SER A 23 -5.46 -10.38 -0.25
C SER A 23 -6.99 -10.35 -0.11
N THR A 24 -7.50 -9.45 0.73
CA THR A 24 -8.94 -9.30 0.98
C THR A 24 -9.64 -8.80 -0.28
N LYS A 25 -10.73 -9.47 -0.67
CA LYS A 25 -11.52 -9.07 -1.84
C LYS A 25 -12.39 -7.86 -1.51
N CYS A 26 -12.47 -6.91 -2.44
CA CYS A 26 -13.38 -5.78 -2.32
C CYS A 26 -14.84 -6.29 -2.33
N PRO A 27 -15.68 -5.92 -1.33
CA PRO A 27 -17.07 -6.37 -1.27
C PRO A 27 -18.03 -5.54 -2.14
N PHE A 28 -17.59 -4.39 -2.64
CA PHE A 28 -18.45 -3.41 -3.31
C PHE A 28 -18.37 -3.48 -4.85
N TRP A 29 -17.21 -3.79 -5.39
CA TRP A 29 -16.99 -3.92 -6.83
C TRP A 29 -15.90 -4.95 -7.10
N ASN A 30 -15.91 -5.53 -8.30
CA ASN A 30 -14.79 -6.34 -8.76
C ASN A 30 -13.58 -5.42 -9.01
N ASP A 31 -12.38 -5.94 -8.82
CA ASP A 31 -11.18 -5.18 -9.15
C ASP A 31 -11.18 -4.83 -10.64
N ASP A 32 -11.17 -3.53 -10.94
CA ASP A 32 -10.96 -3.00 -12.28
C ASP A 32 -9.47 -3.08 -12.65
N SER A 33 -8.81 -4.20 -12.33
CA SER A 33 -7.39 -4.44 -12.60
C SER A 33 -7.04 -4.41 -14.10
N VAL A 34 -8.05 -4.31 -14.96
CA VAL A 34 -7.89 -4.08 -16.40
C VAL A 34 -7.90 -2.57 -16.66
N CYS A 35 -6.70 -2.02 -16.59
CA CYS A 35 -6.41 -0.66 -16.95
C CYS A 35 -6.27 -0.52 -18.47
N TYR A 36 -7.23 0.14 -19.11
CA TYR A 36 -7.22 0.38 -20.57
C TYR A 36 -6.48 1.68 -20.97
N LYS A 37 -5.77 2.36 -20.05
CA LYS A 37 -5.01 3.60 -20.31
C LYS A 37 -3.72 3.65 -19.51
N GLU A 38 -2.69 4.26 -20.08
CA GLU A 38 -1.32 4.39 -19.53
C GLU A 38 -1.23 4.99 -18.11
N ASP A 39 -2.24 5.72 -17.64
CA ASP A 39 -2.17 6.47 -16.37
C ASP A 39 -2.83 5.80 -15.14
N CYS A 40 -3.40 4.59 -15.24
CA CYS A 40 -4.46 4.19 -14.29
C CYS A 40 -4.29 2.86 -13.52
N SER A 41 -3.15 2.16 -13.51
CA SER A 41 -2.96 1.11 -12.47
C SER A 41 -1.51 0.72 -12.20
N ILE A 42 -1.23 0.47 -10.91
CA ILE A 42 -0.19 -0.46 -10.50
C ILE A 42 -0.65 -1.86 -10.94
N ILE A 43 -0.06 -2.40 -12.00
CA ILE A 43 -0.32 -3.76 -12.48
C ILE A 43 0.53 -4.72 -11.64
N ALA A 44 -0.05 -5.83 -11.16
CA ALA A 44 0.72 -6.95 -10.65
C ALA A 44 1.38 -7.68 -11.84
N CYS A 45 2.69 -7.51 -12.01
CA CYS A 45 3.41 -8.20 -13.08
C CYS A 45 3.55 -9.69 -12.77
N GLN A 46 3.29 -10.51 -13.78
CA GLN A 46 3.63 -11.93 -13.77
C GLN A 46 5.15 -12.07 -13.98
N ASP A 47 5.77 -13.01 -13.27
CA ASP A 47 7.21 -13.26 -13.28
C ASP A 47 7.75 -13.50 -14.71
N VAL A 48 8.23 -12.45 -15.38
CA VAL A 48 8.89 -12.57 -16.69
C VAL A 48 10.23 -11.84 -16.69
N LEU A 49 11.26 -12.66 -16.53
CA LEU A 49 12.61 -12.59 -17.11
C LEU A 49 13.27 -11.21 -17.18
N ILE A 50 14.02 -10.91 -16.13
CA ILE A 50 15.05 -9.88 -16.06
C ILE A 50 16.04 -10.07 -17.23
N THR A 51 15.99 -9.21 -18.25
CA THR A 51 17.10 -9.09 -19.21
C THR A 51 18.09 -8.04 -18.71
N LYS A 52 19.35 -8.47 -18.61
CA LYS A 52 20.51 -7.70 -18.19
C LYS A 52 20.66 -6.41 -19.03
N GLY A 53 20.17 -5.29 -18.54
CA GLY A 53 20.46 -3.96 -19.10
C GLY A 53 21.29 -3.05 -18.20
N TRP A 54 21.38 -3.34 -16.90
CA TRP A 54 21.98 -2.42 -15.92
C TRP A 54 23.37 -2.88 -15.46
N SER A 55 24.18 -3.33 -16.41
CA SER A 55 25.62 -3.49 -16.20
C SER A 55 26.31 -2.25 -16.75
N LYS A 56 26.78 -1.37 -15.86
CA LYS A 56 27.72 -0.31 -16.23
C LYS A 56 28.95 -0.96 -16.89
N GLN A 57 29.14 -0.79 -18.19
CA GLN A 57 30.49 -0.82 -18.75
C GLN A 57 30.60 -0.02 -20.05
N SER A 58 31.59 0.85 -20.01
CA SER A 58 32.29 1.54 -21.08
C SER A 58 32.70 0.66 -22.28
N ASP A 59 32.70 1.30 -23.44
CA ASP A 59 33.47 1.05 -24.67
C ASP A 59 33.10 -0.13 -25.62
N LEU A 60 33.02 0.24 -26.92
CA LEU A 60 33.12 -0.55 -28.19
C LEU A 60 31.81 -0.79 -29.00
N PRO A 61 31.88 -1.04 -30.33
CA PRO A 61 32.05 -0.06 -31.41
C PRO A 61 30.89 -0.05 -32.44
N GLU A 62 30.92 0.94 -33.33
CA GLU A 62 29.96 1.27 -34.39
C GLU A 62 29.88 0.20 -35.51
N TYR A 63 29.07 -0.85 -35.34
CA TYR A 63 28.55 -1.65 -36.46
C TYR A 63 27.40 -2.56 -36.00
N ILE A 64 26.14 -2.13 -36.17
CA ILE A 64 25.07 -2.82 -36.92
C ILE A 64 24.02 -1.73 -37.24
N LYS A 65 24.01 -1.29 -38.50
CA LYS A 65 22.83 -0.66 -39.12
C LYS A 65 21.90 -1.79 -39.58
N ASN A 66 20.61 -1.45 -39.72
CA ASN A 66 19.47 -2.25 -40.23
C ASN A 66 18.69 -2.87 -39.06
N GLU A 67 17.39 -2.69 -38.87
CA GLU A 67 16.27 -2.28 -39.72
C GLU A 67 15.07 -2.00 -38.78
N ASN A 68 14.18 -1.09 -39.18
CA ASN A 68 12.84 -0.85 -38.61
C ASN A 68 12.75 -0.38 -37.14
N SER A 69 12.98 0.92 -36.94
CA SER A 69 12.59 1.61 -35.70
C SER A 69 11.07 1.84 -35.69
N ASP A 70 10.35 0.89 -35.09
CA ASP A 70 9.02 1.16 -34.52
C ASP A 70 9.13 2.28 -33.47
N PRO A 71 8.12 3.13 -33.31
CA PRO A 71 8.19 4.31 -32.46
C PRO A 71 8.25 3.88 -30.99
N HIS A 72 9.46 3.93 -30.44
CA HIS A 72 9.79 4.19 -29.03
C HIS A 72 8.67 3.79 -28.05
N GLU A 73 8.51 2.49 -27.82
CA GLU A 73 7.70 1.99 -26.71
C GLU A 73 8.44 2.44 -25.43
N SER A 74 7.98 3.53 -24.82
CA SER A 74 8.40 3.92 -23.49
C SER A 74 8.00 2.77 -22.58
N VAL A 75 8.96 1.93 -22.20
CA VAL A 75 8.75 0.90 -21.20
C VAL A 75 8.34 1.63 -19.92
N ASP A 76 7.05 1.59 -19.64
CA ASP A 76 6.47 2.25 -18.50
C ASP A 76 6.85 1.46 -17.24
N HIS A 77 7.86 1.97 -16.53
CA HIS A 77 8.32 1.42 -15.26
C HIS A 77 7.34 1.71 -14.10
N SER A 78 6.12 2.21 -14.36
CA SER A 78 5.10 2.47 -13.33
C SER A 78 4.73 1.24 -12.49
N CYS A 79 4.87 0.04 -13.05
CA CYS A 79 4.47 -1.22 -12.42
C CYS A 79 5.36 -1.67 -11.24
N GLU A 80 6.56 -1.11 -11.08
CA GLU A 80 7.45 -1.45 -9.96
C GLU A 80 7.15 -0.62 -8.69
N MET A 81 6.40 0.49 -8.81
CA MET A 81 6.32 1.48 -7.73
C MET A 81 5.34 1.14 -6.60
N GLY A 82 4.35 0.27 -6.85
CA GLY A 82 3.30 -0.06 -5.88
C GLY A 82 3.40 -1.45 -5.24
N GLN A 83 4.49 -2.18 -5.49
CA GLN A 83 4.67 -3.52 -4.91
C GLN A 83 5.05 -3.44 -3.44
N ILE A 84 4.43 -4.30 -2.63
CA ILE A 84 4.74 -4.44 -1.20
C ILE A 84 5.88 -5.43 -1.04
N ASN A 85 6.91 -5.02 -0.30
CA ASN A 85 7.97 -5.89 0.16
C ASN A 85 7.48 -6.72 1.37
N ASN A 86 7.50 -8.04 1.22
CA ASN A 86 7.07 -9.01 2.24
C ASN A 86 8.23 -9.63 3.03
N ILE A 87 9.47 -9.14 2.84
CA ILE A 87 10.66 -9.65 3.51
C ILE A 87 10.66 -9.14 4.96
N THR A 88 10.67 -10.07 5.91
CA THR A 88 10.83 -9.79 7.33
C THR A 88 12.27 -10.01 7.78
N ARG A 89 12.69 -9.36 8.87
CA ARG A 89 14.01 -9.58 9.48
C ARG A 89 14.05 -10.99 10.11
N GLN A 90 15.22 -11.62 10.06
CA GLN A 90 15.44 -12.91 10.72
C GLN A 90 15.12 -12.82 12.22
N GLY A 91 14.44 -13.82 12.77
CA GLY A 91 14.05 -13.86 14.18
C GLY A 91 12.70 -13.17 14.49
N MET A 92 12.17 -12.38 13.56
CA MET A 92 10.90 -11.67 13.80
C MET A 92 9.69 -12.58 13.72
N ASN A 93 9.74 -13.66 12.94
CA ASN A 93 8.61 -14.58 12.85
C ASN A 93 8.34 -15.27 14.19
N GLU A 94 9.40 -15.62 14.93
CA GLU A 94 9.30 -16.14 16.29
C GLU A 94 8.74 -15.08 17.23
N ALA A 95 9.25 -13.84 17.17
CA ALA A 95 8.74 -12.74 17.99
C ALA A 95 7.25 -12.44 17.72
N PHE A 96 6.81 -12.49 16.47
CA PHE A 96 5.40 -12.30 16.11
C PHE A 96 4.50 -13.37 16.70
N HIS A 97 4.98 -14.62 16.77
CA HIS A 97 4.26 -15.71 17.43
C HIS A 97 4.16 -15.46 18.93
N ASP A 98 5.25 -15.02 19.58
CA ASP A 98 5.23 -14.69 21.00
C ASP A 98 4.27 -13.53 21.32
N TRP A 99 4.18 -12.53 20.43
CA TRP A 99 3.22 -11.42 20.56
C TRP A 99 1.77 -11.91 20.44
N GLU A 100 1.47 -12.75 19.44
CA GLU A 100 0.14 -13.35 19.27
C GLU A 100 -0.27 -14.14 20.51
N VAL A 101 0.63 -14.99 21.04
CA VAL A 101 0.37 -15.76 22.27
C VAL A 101 0.15 -14.83 23.46
N TYR A 102 0.92 -13.77 23.60
CA TYR A 102 0.75 -12.82 24.69
C TYR A 102 -0.61 -12.12 24.62
N ASP A 103 -0.96 -11.60 23.44
CA ASP A 103 -2.21 -10.85 23.22
C ASP A 103 -3.46 -11.74 23.39
N ASP A 104 -3.40 -13.00 22.95
CA ASP A 104 -4.48 -13.98 23.13
C ASP A 104 -4.77 -14.32 24.60
N ASN A 105 -3.78 -14.17 25.47
CA ASN A 105 -3.93 -14.39 26.91
C ASN A 105 -4.46 -13.17 27.66
N LEU A 106 -4.61 -12.02 26.99
CA LEU A 106 -5.21 -10.83 27.58
C LEU A 106 -6.74 -10.87 27.46
N VAL A 107 -7.42 -10.08 28.28
CA VAL A 107 -8.87 -9.89 28.15
C VAL A 107 -9.13 -9.10 26.87
N ASN A 108 -9.31 -9.81 25.75
CA ASN A 108 -9.62 -9.20 24.47
C ASN A 108 -11.03 -8.62 24.49
N PHE A 109 -11.13 -7.34 24.14
CA PHE A 109 -12.40 -6.66 23.89
C PHE A 109 -13.09 -7.20 22.62
N CYS A 110 -12.31 -7.81 21.73
CA CYS A 110 -12.79 -8.33 20.45
C CYS A 110 -13.00 -9.85 20.53
N TYR A 111 -14.18 -10.34 20.13
CA TYR A 111 -14.47 -11.78 20.00
C TYR A 111 -13.70 -12.47 18.87
N ASP A 112 -13.16 -11.65 17.97
CA ASP A 112 -12.26 -12.00 16.88
C ASP A 112 -11.10 -11.02 17.04
N ASN A 113 -9.85 -11.47 17.12
CA ASN A 113 -8.69 -10.63 17.46
C ASN A 113 -8.40 -9.54 16.39
N GLY A 114 -9.29 -9.36 15.42
CA GLY A 114 -9.14 -8.48 14.27
C GLY A 114 -8.17 -9.03 13.22
N PHE A 115 -7.60 -10.21 13.46
CA PHE A 115 -6.64 -10.85 12.58
C PHE A 115 -7.34 -11.90 11.71
N ASP A 116 -7.37 -11.65 10.39
CA ASP A 116 -7.72 -12.68 9.42
C ASP A 116 -6.61 -13.76 9.43
N LYS A 117 -6.98 -15.04 9.28
CA LYS A 117 -6.04 -16.17 9.15
C LYS A 117 -5.01 -15.99 8.04
N ASN A 118 -5.30 -15.15 7.06
CA ASN A 118 -4.41 -14.85 5.94
C ASN A 118 -3.54 -13.60 6.17
N SER A 119 -3.67 -12.95 7.33
CA SER A 119 -2.92 -11.74 7.64
C SER A 119 -1.45 -12.06 7.89
N LYS A 120 -0.58 -11.10 7.56
CA LYS A 120 0.87 -11.21 7.73
C LYS A 120 1.42 -9.90 8.27
N TYR A 121 2.54 -9.99 8.98
CA TYR A 121 3.29 -8.82 9.40
C TYR A 121 4.12 -8.26 8.24
N PHE A 122 4.01 -6.95 8.02
CA PHE A 122 4.77 -6.20 7.03
C PHE A 122 5.66 -5.16 7.69
N ASP A 123 6.87 -5.00 7.16
CA ASP A 123 7.85 -4.02 7.62
C ASP A 123 7.53 -2.63 7.03
N LEU A 124 7.09 -1.69 7.86
CA LEU A 124 6.74 -0.33 7.41
C LEU A 124 7.95 0.49 6.94
N ILE A 125 9.17 0.16 7.38
CA ILE A 125 10.39 0.84 6.92
C ILE A 125 10.77 0.34 5.52
N ALA A 126 10.54 -0.94 5.23
CA ALA A 126 10.71 -1.49 3.89
C ALA A 126 9.61 -1.04 2.92
N ASN A 127 8.47 -0.58 3.45
CA ASN A 127 7.28 -0.15 2.70
C ASN A 127 6.86 1.29 3.05
N PRO A 128 7.72 2.30 2.80
CA PRO A 128 7.36 3.68 3.09
C PRO A 128 6.23 4.15 2.17
N GLU A 129 5.33 4.99 2.70
CA GLU A 129 4.40 5.74 1.86
C GLU A 129 5.20 6.62 0.89
N LYS A 130 4.97 6.44 -0.41
CA LYS A 130 5.63 7.19 -1.48
C LYS A 130 4.71 7.28 -2.69
N PHE A 131 5.12 8.05 -3.68
CA PHE A 131 4.41 8.10 -4.95
C PHE A 131 4.40 6.70 -5.62
N THR A 132 3.20 6.16 -5.83
CA THR A 132 2.99 4.85 -6.46
C THR A 132 2.34 4.95 -7.84
N GLY A 133 2.01 6.16 -8.31
CA GLY A 133 1.24 6.35 -9.55
C GLY A 133 -0.26 6.02 -9.44
N TYR A 134 -0.76 5.60 -8.27
CA TYR A 134 -2.17 5.29 -8.10
C TYR A 134 -3.07 6.52 -8.29
N SER A 135 -3.85 6.55 -9.38
CA SER A 135 -4.66 7.70 -9.78
C SER A 135 -5.89 7.30 -10.61
N GLY A 136 -6.55 8.27 -11.26
CA GLY A 136 -7.62 8.03 -12.22
C GLY A 136 -8.97 7.61 -11.61
N LYS A 137 -9.81 6.94 -12.42
CA LYS A 137 -11.20 6.59 -12.04
C LYS A 137 -11.25 5.64 -10.84
N SER A 138 -10.29 4.71 -10.75
CA SER A 138 -10.21 3.78 -9.62
C SER A 138 -10.00 4.55 -8.30
N ALA A 139 -8.94 5.36 -8.21
CA ALA A 139 -8.66 6.17 -7.03
C ALA A 139 -9.81 7.15 -6.72
N GLY A 140 -10.36 7.81 -7.74
CA GLY A 140 -11.50 8.72 -7.59
C GLY A 140 -12.75 8.05 -7.02
N ARG A 141 -13.03 6.79 -7.42
CA ARG A 141 -14.16 6.01 -6.88
C ARG A 141 -13.95 5.70 -5.39
N ILE A 142 -12.75 5.31 -4.99
CA ILE A 142 -12.41 5.05 -3.57
C ILE A 142 -12.66 6.32 -2.75
N TRP A 143 -12.08 7.45 -3.15
CA TRP A 143 -12.25 8.70 -2.42
C TRP A 143 -13.71 9.15 -2.36
N MET A 144 -14.44 9.06 -3.47
CA MET A 144 -15.86 9.39 -3.51
C MET A 144 -16.68 8.51 -2.55
N ALA A 145 -16.38 7.21 -2.45
CA ALA A 145 -17.05 6.32 -1.50
C ALA A 145 -16.76 6.76 -0.06
N ILE A 146 -15.48 7.00 0.29
CA ILE A 146 -15.08 7.50 1.63
C ILE A 146 -15.84 8.79 1.99
N TYR A 147 -15.90 9.76 1.08
CA TYR A 147 -16.60 11.02 1.35
C TYR A 147 -18.12 10.86 1.47
N LYS A 148 -18.72 9.86 0.82
CA LYS A 148 -20.15 9.56 0.91
C LYS A 148 -20.54 8.87 2.21
N GLU A 149 -19.59 8.27 2.93
CA GLU A 149 -19.82 7.72 4.28
C GLU A 149 -20.01 8.81 5.35
N ASN A 150 -19.86 10.10 5.01
CA ASN A 150 -20.09 11.23 5.91
C ASN A 150 -21.60 11.46 6.19
N CYS A 151 -22.27 10.44 6.72
CA CYS A 151 -23.69 10.40 7.02
C CYS A 151 -23.90 10.14 8.51
N PHE A 152 -24.20 11.18 9.29
CA PHE A 152 -24.49 11.08 10.72
C PHE A 152 -26.00 11.10 10.99
N SER A 153 -26.47 10.22 11.89
CA SER A 153 -27.86 10.25 12.36
C SER A 153 -28.14 11.57 13.09
N PRO A 154 -29.15 12.35 12.68
CA PRO A 154 -29.49 13.57 13.38
C PRO A 154 -30.16 13.26 14.71
N ASN A 155 -29.37 13.31 15.79
CA ASN A 155 -29.95 13.56 17.10
C ASN A 155 -30.44 15.02 17.10
N ILE A 156 -31.77 15.20 17.00
CA ILE A 156 -32.41 16.52 16.83
C ILE A 156 -32.03 17.50 17.95
N ASP A 157 -31.66 17.01 19.13
CA ASP A 157 -31.22 17.83 20.26
C ASP A 157 -29.73 18.25 20.18
N GLU A 158 -28.90 17.51 19.45
CA GLU A 158 -27.45 17.76 19.30
C GLU A 158 -27.12 18.55 18.02
N PHE A 159 -27.91 18.37 16.96
CA PHE A 159 -27.80 19.16 15.73
C PHE A 159 -28.02 20.66 15.96
N LYS A 160 -28.84 21.02 16.96
CA LYS A 160 -28.99 22.41 17.40
C LYS A 160 -27.73 22.99 18.02
N ARG A 161 -26.77 22.20 18.51
CA ARG A 161 -25.48 22.71 19.03
C ARG A 161 -24.45 22.91 17.91
N ILE A 162 -24.40 22.01 16.93
CA ILE A 162 -23.38 22.04 15.86
C ILE A 162 -23.57 23.23 14.91
N VAL A 163 -24.81 23.59 14.58
CA VAL A 163 -25.08 24.71 13.65
C VAL A 163 -24.69 26.09 14.22
N TYR A 164 -24.62 26.24 15.55
CA TYR A 164 -24.18 27.51 16.17
C TYR A 164 -22.67 27.75 16.07
N PHE A 165 -21.85 26.71 15.92
CA PHE A 165 -20.39 26.87 15.85
C PHE A 165 -19.86 27.16 14.44
N ILE A 166 -20.65 26.94 13.40
CA ILE A 166 -20.23 27.14 12.00
C ILE A 166 -20.57 28.57 11.50
N ASN A 167 -21.32 29.36 12.28
CA ASN A 167 -21.74 30.71 11.90
C ASN A 167 -21.05 31.84 12.70
N TYR A 168 -19.85 31.61 13.22
CA TYR A 168 -18.96 32.66 13.76
C TYR A 168 -17.57 32.55 13.16
#